data_AF-A0A1Y4AH80-F1
#
_entry.id   AF-A0A1Y4AH80-F1
#
_cell.length_a   1.000
_cell.length_b   1.000
_cell.length_c   1.000
_cell.angle_alpha   90.00
_cell.angle_beta   90.00
_cell.angle_gamma   90.00
#
_symmetry.space_group_name_H-M   'P 1'
#
loop_
_entity.id
_entity.type
_entity.pdbx_description
1 polymer ?
#
loop_
_entity_poly.entity_id
_entity_poly.type
_entity_poly.pdbx_seq_one_letter_code
_entity_poly.pdbx_strand_id
1 'polypeptide(L)'
;MSDERLLQSIGMTEAEADARGTSYEEDTWDEKTLRKPRRGRPSLAPEEVRPYTVRFPVSLMSFVDERALAHGWTRSEELRSIVLQAKGQHVA
;
A
#
# COMPACT_ATOMS: atom_id res chain seq x y z
N MET A 1 -12.51 -7.49 5.89
CA MET A 1 -11.19 -8.15 6.00
C MET A 1 -11.13 -8.76 7.38
N SER A 2 -10.86 -10.06 7.51
CA SER A 2 -10.60 -10.72 8.79
C SER A 2 -9.12 -10.55 9.16
N ASP A 3 -8.79 -10.67 10.44
CA ASP A 3 -7.43 -10.51 10.95
C ASP A 3 -6.47 -11.55 10.36
N GLU A 4 -6.91 -12.80 10.20
CA GLU A 4 -6.14 -13.84 9.49
C GLU A 4 -5.77 -13.45 8.05
N ARG A 5 -6.71 -12.82 7.31
CA ARG A 5 -6.45 -12.36 5.94
C ARG A 5 -5.48 -11.18 5.91
N LEU A 6 -5.54 -10.30 6.91
CA LEU A 6 -4.59 -9.21 7.05
C LEU A 6 -3.19 -9.74 7.34
N LEU A 7 -3.06 -10.65 8.30
CA LEU A 7 -1.78 -11.26 8.70
C LEU A 7 -1.13 -12.02 7.54
N GLN A 8 -1.91 -12.80 6.77
CA GLN A 8 -1.42 -13.42 5.53
C GLN A 8 -0.92 -12.38 4.52
N SER A 9 -1.62 -11.26 4.34
CA SER A 9 -1.24 -10.24 3.36
C SER A 9 0.10 -9.57 3.66
N ILE A 10 0.51 -9.57 4.95
CA ILE A 10 1.78 -9.01 5.40
C ILE A 10 2.83 -10.09 5.72
N GLY A 11 2.53 -11.36 5.42
CA GLY A 11 3.45 -12.49 5.65
C GLY A 11 3.75 -12.76 7.12
N MET A 12 2.77 -12.58 8.00
CA MET A 12 2.90 -12.74 9.45
C MET A 12 1.92 -13.80 9.97
N THR A 13 2.33 -14.56 10.98
CA THR A 13 1.44 -15.47 11.72
C THR A 13 0.80 -14.76 12.91
N GLU A 14 -0.31 -15.30 13.43
CA GLU A 14 -0.98 -14.76 14.62
C GLU A 14 -0.05 -14.79 15.86
N ALA A 15 0.67 -15.88 16.07
CA ALA A 15 1.63 -16.01 17.16
C ALA A 15 2.77 -14.97 17.09
N GLU A 16 3.25 -14.64 15.88
CA GLU A 16 4.24 -13.58 15.69
C GLU A 16 3.66 -12.18 15.92
N ALA A 17 2.40 -11.97 15.55
CA ALA A 17 1.70 -10.71 15.78
C ALA A 17 1.49 -10.48 17.29
N ASP A 18 1.04 -11.51 18.01
CA ASP A 18 0.85 -11.47 19.46
C ASP A 18 2.18 -11.24 20.18
N ALA A 19 3.24 -11.98 19.83
CA ALA A 19 4.56 -11.79 20.42
C ALA A 19 5.07 -10.36 20.22
N ARG A 20 4.86 -9.77 19.04
CA ARG A 20 5.22 -8.37 18.77
C ARG A 20 4.36 -7.38 19.56
N GLY A 21 3.08 -7.69 19.75
CA GLY A 21 2.15 -6.92 20.58
C GLY A 21 2.64 -6.86 22.03
N THR A 22 2.92 -8.02 22.63
CA THR A 22 3.47 -8.13 23.98
C THR A 22 4.79 -7.38 24.13
N SER A 23 5.74 -7.54 23.19
CA SER A 23 7.01 -6.81 23.25
C SER A 23 6.85 -5.29 23.18
N TYR A 24 5.83 -4.81 22.47
CA TYR A 24 5.51 -3.38 22.44
C TYR A 24 4.92 -2.89 23.77
N GLU A 25 3.99 -3.66 24.36
CA GLU A 25 3.35 -3.31 25.63
C GLU A 25 4.31 -3.36 26.83
N GLU A 26 5.32 -4.24 26.78
CA GLU A 26 6.33 -4.40 27.81
C GLU A 26 7.57 -3.49 27.63
N ASP A 27 7.53 -2.54 26.67
CA ASP A 27 8.66 -1.67 26.30
C ASP A 27 9.95 -2.44 25.90
N THR A 28 9.81 -3.69 25.44
CA THR A 28 10.91 -4.55 24.94
C THR A 28 10.99 -4.56 23.41
N TRP A 29 10.31 -3.64 22.75
CA TRP A 29 10.25 -3.53 21.29
C TRP A 29 11.63 -3.32 20.64
N ASP A 30 11.96 -4.16 19.65
CA ASP A 30 13.20 -4.03 18.87
C ASP A 30 13.10 -2.89 17.85
N GLU A 31 13.31 -1.65 18.31
CA GLU A 31 13.33 -0.46 17.45
C GLU A 31 14.40 -0.52 16.36
N LYS A 32 15.50 -1.26 16.56
CA LYS A 32 16.62 -1.30 15.60
C LYS A 32 16.23 -2.10 14.35
N THR A 33 15.57 -3.23 14.54
CA THR A 33 15.18 -4.12 13.44
C THR A 33 13.84 -3.72 12.85
N LEU A 34 12.86 -3.37 13.69
CA LEU A 34 11.47 -3.17 13.27
C LEU A 34 11.10 -1.70 13.04
N ARG A 35 12.00 -0.77 13.38
CA ARG A 35 11.73 0.68 13.48
C ARG A 35 10.65 0.97 14.53
N LYS A 36 10.59 2.21 15.00
CA LYS A 36 9.54 2.65 15.93
C LYS A 36 8.18 2.60 15.24
N PRO A 37 7.14 1.97 15.83
CA PRO A 37 5.79 2.03 15.32
C PRO A 37 5.34 3.49 15.23
N ARG A 38 4.88 3.91 14.04
CA ARG A 38 4.36 5.26 13.81
C ARG A 38 2.86 5.17 13.58
N ARG A 39 2.11 6.00 14.27
CA ARG A 39 0.68 6.19 13.97
C ARG A 39 0.52 6.76 12.57
N GLY A 40 -0.22 6.08 11.71
CA GLY A 40 -0.47 6.54 10.34
C GLY A 40 -0.89 5.40 9.41
N ARG A 41 -1.22 5.75 8.17
CA ARG A 41 -1.43 4.76 7.12
C ARG A 41 -0.07 4.15 6.73
N PRO A 42 0.04 2.83 6.51
CA PRO A 42 1.25 2.22 5.97
C PRO A 42 1.75 2.95 4.72
N SER A 43 3.07 2.99 4.54
CA SER A 43 3.66 3.60 3.34
C SER A 43 3.20 2.84 2.10
N LEU A 44 2.97 3.58 1.01
CA LEU A 44 2.59 3.01 -0.28
C LEU A 44 3.80 2.47 -1.07
N ALA A 45 5.01 2.90 -0.73
CA ALA A 45 6.26 2.56 -1.42
C ALA A 45 7.46 2.59 -0.45
N PRO A 46 8.61 1.98 -0.80
CA PRO A 46 9.83 2.05 0.01
C PRO A 46 10.50 3.43 -0.02
N GLU A 47 10.12 4.28 -0.98
CA GLU A 47 10.63 5.65 -1.17
C GLU A 47 9.60 6.71 -0.73
N GLU A 48 10.04 7.96 -0.69
CA GLU A 48 9.18 9.09 -0.34
C GLU A 48 8.05 9.27 -1.38
N VAL A 49 6.80 9.33 -0.90
CA VAL A 49 5.62 9.55 -1.74
C VAL A 49 5.05 10.94 -1.50
N ARG A 50 4.83 11.69 -2.58
CA ARG A 50 4.19 13.01 -2.57
C ARG A 50 2.86 12.96 -3.36
N PRO A 51 1.85 13.77 -2.98
CA PRO A 51 0.62 13.86 -3.75
C PRO A 51 0.90 14.47 -5.13
N TYR A 52 0.25 13.93 -6.15
CA TYR A 52 0.28 14.46 -7.51
C TYR A 52 -1.14 14.79 -7.96
N THR A 53 -1.44 16.09 -8.11
CA THR A 53 -2.79 16.58 -8.40
C THR A 53 -2.86 17.05 -9.85
N VAL A 54 -3.81 16.51 -10.62
CA VAL A 54 -4.06 16.87 -12.01
C VAL A 54 -5.54 17.13 -12.26
N ARG A 55 -5.85 17.99 -13.24
CA ARG A 55 -7.22 18.12 -13.76
C ARG A 55 -7.40 17.12 -14.89
N PHE A 56 -8.52 16.39 -14.86
CA PHE A 56 -8.81 15.33 -15.82
C PHE A 56 -10.19 15.57 -16.46
N PRO A 57 -10.34 15.35 -17.77
CA PRO A 57 -11.65 15.26 -18.40
C PRO A 57 -12.48 14.15 -17.74
N VAL A 58 -13.77 14.42 -17.51
CA VAL A 58 -14.68 13.47 -16.85
C VAL A 58 -14.74 12.14 -17.60
N SER A 59 -14.75 12.17 -18.93
CA SER A 59 -14.74 10.96 -19.75
C SER A 59 -13.51 10.08 -19.52
N LEU A 60 -12.33 10.67 -19.34
CA LEU A 60 -11.11 9.93 -19.01
C LEU A 60 -11.13 9.43 -17.57
N MET A 61 -11.76 10.15 -16.64
CA MET A 61 -11.96 9.65 -15.28
C MET A 61 -12.83 8.40 -15.28
N SER A 62 -13.95 8.40 -16.01
CA SER A 62 -14.84 7.25 -16.13
C SER A 62 -14.10 6.04 -16.71
N PHE A 63 -13.29 6.24 -17.76
CA PHE A 63 -12.48 5.17 -18.34
C PHE A 63 -11.51 4.54 -17.32
N VAL A 64 -10.83 5.36 -16.51
CA VAL A 64 -9.93 4.86 -15.46
C VAL A 64 -10.72 4.12 -14.38
N ASP A 65 -11.90 4.61 -14.01
CA ASP A 65 -12.75 3.98 -12.99
C ASP A 65 -13.26 2.60 -13.43
N GLU A 66 -13.69 2.46 -14.69
CA GLU A 66 -14.12 1.19 -15.27
C GLU A 66 -12.99 0.16 -15.29
N ARG A 67 -11.77 0.57 -15.66
CA ARG A 67 -10.60 -0.30 -15.64
C ARG A 67 -10.19 -0.71 -14.23
N ALA A 68 -10.18 0.24 -13.31
CA ALA A 68 -9.88 -0.03 -11.91
C ALA A 68 -10.86 -1.07 -11.34
N LEU A 69 -12.16 -0.92 -11.63
CA LEU A 69 -13.18 -1.90 -11.25
C LEU A 69 -12.92 -3.28 -11.86
N ALA A 70 -12.58 -3.35 -13.15
CA ALA A 70 -12.28 -4.61 -13.83
C ALA A 70 -11.07 -5.35 -13.22
N HIS A 71 -10.08 -4.61 -12.70
CA HIS A 71 -8.89 -5.18 -12.04
C HIS A 71 -9.07 -5.39 -10.53
N GLY A 72 -10.20 -4.98 -9.94
CA GLY A 72 -10.38 -5.00 -8.48
C GLY A 72 -9.47 -4.02 -7.74
N TRP A 73 -9.08 -2.94 -8.39
CA TRP A 73 -8.17 -1.91 -7.88
C TRP A 73 -8.90 -0.61 -7.56
N THR A 74 -8.24 0.25 -6.78
CA THR A 74 -8.63 1.65 -6.63
C THR A 74 -8.19 2.47 -7.84
N ARG A 75 -8.87 3.61 -8.07
CA ARG A 75 -8.48 4.59 -9.11
C ARG A 75 -6.99 4.97 -9.05
N SER A 76 -6.45 5.15 -7.84
CA SER A 76 -5.03 5.53 -7.66
C SER A 76 -4.08 4.40 -8.03
N GLU A 77 -4.46 3.14 -7.82
CA GLU A 77 -3.66 1.98 -8.22
C GLU A 77 -3.66 1.82 -9.74
N GLU A 78 -4.82 1.96 -10.40
CA GLU A 78 -4.90 1.93 -11.87
C GLU A 78 -4.07 3.05 -12.50
N LEU A 79 -4.17 4.29 -11.99
CA LEU A 79 -3.35 5.40 -12.48
C LEU A 79 -1.85 5.13 -12.33
N ARG A 80 -1.42 4.59 -11.18
CA ARG A 80 -0.01 4.20 -10.98
C ARG A 80 0.43 3.13 -11.97
N SER A 81 -0.41 2.12 -12.20
CA SER A 81 -0.15 1.04 -13.18
C SER A 81 0.03 1.60 -14.59
N ILE A 82 -0.87 2.48 -15.03
CA ILE A 82 -0.79 3.13 -16.35
C ILE A 82 0.54 3.91 -16.50
N VAL A 83 0.94 4.68 -15.49
CA VAL A 83 2.20 5.43 -15.52
C VAL A 83 3.42 4.50 -15.57
N LEU A 84 3.41 3.41 -14.81
CA LEU A 84 4.49 2.41 -14.83
C LEU A 84 4.60 1.70 -16.18
N GLN A 85 3.47 1.34 -16.79
CA GLN A 85 3.42 0.73 -18.12
C GLN A 85 3.97 1.68 -19.19
N ALA A 86 3.50 2.93 -19.18
CA ALA A 86 3.99 3.95 -20.11
C ALA A 86 5.50 4.20 -19.94
N LYS A 87 6.00 4.24 -18.71
CA LYS A 87 7.44 4.33 -18.44
C LYS A 87 8.21 3.15 -19.04
N GLY A 88 7.69 1.93 -18.89
CA GLY A 88 8.31 0.72 -19.45
C GLY A 88 8.37 0.71 -20.98
N GLN A 89 7.33 1.23 -21.65
CA GLN A 89 7.28 1.33 -23.11
C GLN A 89 8.25 2.37 -23.69
N HIS A 90 8.63 3.38 -22.92
CA HIS A 90 9.59 4.43 -23.35
C HIS A 90 11.06 4.04 -23.17
N VAL A 91 11.35 2.92 -22.50
CA VAL A 91 12.72 2.44 -22.27
C VAL A 91 13.07 1.27 -23.21
N ALA A 92 12.13 0.82 -24.05
CA ALA A 92 12.34 -0.17 -25.11
C ALA A 92 12.47 0.52 -26.48
#